data_AF-A0A5D0SNT5-F1
#
_entry.id   AF-A0A5D0SNT5-F1
#
_cell.length_a   1.000
_cell.length_b   1.000
_cell.length_c   1.000
_cell.angle_alpha   90.00
_cell.angle_beta   90.00
_cell.angle_gamma   90.00
#
_symmetry.space_group_name_H-M   'P 1'
#
loop_
_entity.id
_entity.type
_entity.pdbx_description
1 polymer ?
#
loop_
_entity_poly.entity_id
_entity_poly.type
_entity_poly.pdbx_seq_one_letter_code
_entity_poly.pdbx_strand_id
1 'polypeptide(L)'
;DQLLTFSGGNTAQTERAAALGTDGVNFAMAYGTDGALSSLGLIVLEDTKNVQPVYRPAPLVREEVFLKHPEIEGILNPVFETLSLEILQTLNAKIAIQGLPASDVATGYLRENGFIK
;
A
#
# COMPACT_ATOMS: atom_id res chain seq x y z
N ASP A 1 -14.99 -29.45 -9.73
CA ASP A 1 -13.63 -28.88 -9.79
C ASP A 1 -13.68 -27.48 -10.37
N GLN A 2 -13.68 -26.45 -9.51
CA GLN A 2 -13.60 -25.05 -9.93
C GLN A 2 -12.12 -24.65 -9.91
N LEU A 3 -11.50 -24.59 -11.09
CA LEU A 3 -10.12 -24.18 -11.27
C LEU A 3 -10.08 -22.85 -12.02
N LEU A 4 -9.89 -21.76 -11.29
CA LEU A 4 -9.58 -20.46 -11.89
C LEU A 4 -8.07 -20.37 -12.11
N THR A 5 -7.66 -20.20 -13.37
CA THR A 5 -6.26 -20.04 -13.74
C THR A 5 -5.98 -18.57 -14.02
N PHE A 6 -5.19 -17.95 -13.15
CA PHE A 6 -4.67 -16.60 -13.35
C PHE A 6 -3.23 -16.69 -13.82
N SER A 7 -2.91 -16.01 -14.93
CA SER A 7 -1.55 -16.01 -15.45
C SER A 7 -0.67 -15.13 -14.57
N GLY A 8 0.16 -15.76 -13.73
CA GLY A 8 1.31 -15.12 -13.09
C GLY A 8 0.97 -14.12 -11.99
N GLY A 9 0.76 -14.61 -10.75
CA GLY A 9 0.94 -13.85 -9.51
C GLY A 9 0.22 -12.49 -9.38
N ASN A 10 -0.73 -12.18 -10.25
CA ASN A 10 -1.33 -10.85 -10.36
C ASN A 10 -2.44 -10.70 -9.32
N THR A 11 -2.14 -9.99 -8.23
CA THR A 11 -3.08 -9.78 -7.12
C THR A 11 -4.37 -9.10 -7.57
N ALA A 12 -4.29 -8.14 -8.51
CA ALA A 12 -5.48 -7.46 -9.02
C ALA A 12 -6.48 -8.40 -9.70
N GLN A 13 -6.02 -9.49 -10.32
CA GLN A 13 -6.92 -10.49 -10.91
C GLN A 13 -7.61 -11.34 -9.84
N THR A 14 -6.87 -11.79 -8.82
CA THR A 14 -7.43 -12.59 -7.73
C THR A 14 -8.39 -11.78 -6.87
N GLU A 15 -8.07 -10.51 -6.59
CA GLU A 15 -8.94 -9.58 -5.87
C GLU A 15 -10.25 -9.34 -6.62
N ARG A 16 -10.17 -9.09 -7.93
CA ARG A 16 -11.36 -8.89 -8.76
C ARG A 16 -12.24 -10.14 -8.81
N ALA A 17 -11.65 -11.33 -8.88
CA ALA A 17 -12.40 -12.58 -8.87
C ALA A 17 -13.16 -12.78 -7.56
N ALA A 18 -12.52 -12.50 -6.41
CA ALA A 18 -13.16 -12.55 -5.10
C ALA A 18 -14.28 -11.51 -4.95
N ALA A 19 -14.03 -10.28 -5.38
CA ALA A 19 -15.01 -9.19 -5.30
C ALA A 19 -16.26 -9.46 -6.17
N LEU A 20 -16.10 -10.10 -7.33
CA LEU A 20 -17.19 -10.44 -8.24
C LEU A 20 -17.85 -11.79 -7.93
N GLY A 21 -17.35 -12.54 -6.95
CA GLY A 21 -17.84 -13.90 -6.68
C GLY A 21 -17.64 -14.85 -7.86
N THR A 22 -16.58 -14.64 -8.65
CA THR A 22 -16.32 -15.43 -9.86
C THR A 22 -16.15 -16.89 -9.46
N ASP A 23 -16.98 -17.77 -10.01
CA ASP A 23 -17.07 -19.19 -9.63
C ASP A 23 -17.20 -19.42 -8.11
N GLY A 24 -17.81 -18.50 -7.38
CA GLY A 24 -18.02 -18.61 -5.94
C GLY A 24 -16.80 -18.28 -5.07
N VAL A 25 -15.72 -17.76 -5.65
CA VAL A 25 -14.55 -17.29 -4.90
C VAL A 25 -14.93 -16.11 -4.00
N ASN A 26 -14.48 -16.15 -2.74
CA ASN A 26 -14.69 -15.08 -1.76
C ASN A 26 -13.40 -14.66 -1.02
N PHE A 27 -12.23 -15.12 -1.48
CA PHE A 27 -10.92 -14.74 -0.95
C PHE A 27 -9.91 -14.55 -2.09
N ALA A 28 -8.90 -13.72 -1.86
CA ALA A 28 -7.90 -13.38 -2.86
C ALA A 28 -6.49 -13.38 -2.27
N MET A 29 -5.50 -13.61 -3.13
CA MET A 29 -4.12 -13.22 -2.85
C MET A 29 -4.00 -11.71 -3.07
N ALA A 30 -3.34 -11.00 -2.15
CA ALA A 30 -3.18 -9.55 -2.20
C ALA A 30 -1.87 -9.14 -1.51
N TYR A 31 -1.34 -7.96 -1.85
CA TYR A 31 -0.42 -7.26 -0.95
C TYR A 31 -1.21 -6.47 0.09
N GLY A 32 -0.67 -6.36 1.31
CA GLY A 32 -1.36 -5.68 2.40
C GLY A 32 -1.72 -4.22 2.08
N THR A 33 -0.95 -3.53 1.25
CA THR A 33 -1.17 -2.11 0.90
C THR A 33 -1.82 -1.91 -0.47
N ASP A 34 -2.36 -2.96 -1.10
CA ASP A 34 -2.99 -2.83 -2.42
C ASP A 34 -4.18 -1.87 -2.39
N GLY A 35 -4.15 -0.87 -3.29
CA GLY A 35 -5.11 0.24 -3.30
C GLY A 35 -6.54 -0.17 -3.74
N ALA A 36 -6.69 -1.31 -4.40
CA ALA A 36 -7.98 -1.78 -4.87
C ALA A 36 -8.84 -2.38 -3.76
N LEU A 37 -8.24 -2.87 -2.66
CA LEU A 37 -8.89 -3.68 -1.64
C LEU A 37 -10.15 -3.03 -1.05
N SER A 38 -10.04 -1.80 -0.56
CA SER A 38 -11.18 -1.06 0.01
C SER A 38 -12.30 -0.82 -1.02
N SER A 39 -11.94 -0.45 -2.26
CA SER A 39 -12.90 -0.20 -3.33
C SER A 39 -13.63 -1.47 -3.80
N LEU A 40 -12.99 -2.63 -3.62
CA LEU A 40 -13.53 -3.95 -3.92
C LEU A 40 -14.30 -4.56 -2.75
N GLY A 41 -14.42 -3.84 -1.62
CA GLY A 41 -15.08 -4.34 -0.40
C GLY A 41 -14.30 -5.48 0.28
N LEU A 42 -13.00 -5.60 0.02
CA LEU A 42 -12.13 -6.61 0.58
C LEU A 42 -11.40 -6.06 1.81
N ILE A 43 -11.12 -6.95 2.78
CA ILE A 43 -10.34 -6.65 3.97
C ILE A 43 -9.11 -7.54 4.02
N VAL A 44 -7.98 -6.98 4.47
CA VAL A 44 -6.75 -7.75 4.70
C VAL A 44 -6.86 -8.48 6.03
N LEU A 45 -6.56 -9.77 6.04
CA LEU A 45 -6.47 -10.55 7.27
C LEU A 45 -5.09 -10.37 7.92
N GLU A 46 -5.06 -10.29 9.24
CA GLU A 46 -3.81 -10.18 10.00
C GLU A 46 -3.01 -11.49 9.98
N ASP A 47 -1.72 -11.42 9.60
CA ASP A 47 -0.79 -12.55 9.73
C ASP A 47 -0.25 -12.64 11.17
N THR A 48 -1.10 -13.11 12.07
CA THR A 48 -0.80 -13.25 13.51
C THR A 48 0.37 -14.17 13.84
N LYS A 49 0.79 -15.02 12.89
CA LYS A 49 1.87 -15.99 13.06
C LYS A 49 3.16 -15.57 12.34
N ASN A 50 3.17 -14.43 11.65
CA ASN A 50 4.31 -13.93 10.88
C ASN A 50 4.86 -14.99 9.93
N VAL A 51 3.97 -15.69 9.23
CA VAL A 51 4.36 -16.70 8.23
C VAL A 51 5.06 -16.01 7.06
N GLN A 52 4.60 -14.80 6.70
CA GLN A 52 5.21 -13.98 5.67
C GLN A 52 6.33 -13.09 6.25
N PRO A 53 7.41 -12.84 5.49
CA PRO A 53 8.37 -11.81 5.85
C PRO A 53 7.70 -10.42 5.93
N VAL A 54 8.16 -9.60 6.87
CA VAL A 54 7.64 -8.24 7.07
C VAL A 54 8.32 -7.28 6.09
N TYR A 55 7.52 -6.63 5.25
CA TYR A 55 7.95 -5.59 4.30
C TYR A 55 7.42 -4.21 4.71
N ARG A 56 8.10 -3.54 5.66
CA ARG A 56 7.76 -2.16 6.03
C ARG A 56 8.57 -1.17 5.19
N PRO A 57 7.92 -0.20 4.52
CA PRO A 57 8.63 0.82 3.76
C PRO A 57 9.39 1.75 4.72
N ALA A 58 10.65 2.03 4.40
CA ALA A 58 11.48 2.98 5.14
C ALA A 58 12.41 3.72 4.17
N PRO A 59 12.72 5.01 4.41
CA PRO A 59 13.75 5.71 3.67
C PRO A 59 15.12 5.06 3.92
N LEU A 60 15.86 4.80 2.84
CA LEU A 60 17.25 4.38 2.92
C LEU A 60 18.13 5.45 2.27
N VAL A 61 19.06 5.99 3.05
CA VAL A 61 19.96 7.07 2.62
C VAL A 61 21.40 6.61 2.78
N ARG A 62 22.26 6.97 1.82
CA ARG A 62 23.70 6.68 1.90
C ARG A 62 24.32 7.47 3.05
N GLU A 63 25.22 6.84 3.81
CA GLU A 63 25.87 7.46 4.96
C GLU A 63 26.51 8.81 4.63
N GLU A 64 27.24 8.92 3.51
CA GLU A 64 27.87 10.19 3.11
C GLU A 64 26.89 11.35 2.86
N VAL A 65 25.64 11.05 2.49
CA VAL A 65 24.58 12.05 2.30
C VAL A 65 23.97 12.39 3.66
N PHE A 66 23.72 11.37 4.48
CA PHE A 66 23.17 11.56 5.82
C PHE A 66 24.08 12.40 6.71
N LEU A 67 25.40 12.16 6.68
CA LEU A 67 26.36 12.96 7.44
C LEU A 67 26.40 14.43 7.00
N LYS A 68 26.04 14.74 5.76
CA LYS A 68 25.92 16.12 5.24
C LYS A 68 24.57 16.75 5.56
N HIS A 69 23.54 15.93 5.75
CA HIS A 69 22.16 16.33 5.96
C HIS A 69 21.51 15.51 7.09
N PRO A 70 22.00 15.63 8.34
CA PRO A 70 21.46 14.87 9.46
C PRO A 70 19.99 15.21 9.76
N GLU A 71 19.51 16.37 9.32
CA GLU A 71 18.11 16.80 9.43
C GLU A 71 17.12 15.87 8.71
N ILE A 72 17.58 15.05 7.75
CA ILE A 72 16.72 14.12 7.00
C ILE A 72 15.94 13.19 7.94
N GLU A 73 16.57 12.70 9.01
CA GLU A 73 15.90 11.82 9.98
C GLU A 73 14.74 12.54 10.67
N GLY A 74 15.00 13.73 11.21
CA GLY A 74 13.98 14.53 11.89
C GLY A 74 12.83 14.99 10.98
N ILE A 75 13.08 15.05 9.66
CA ILE A 75 12.06 15.40 8.66
C ILE A 75 11.24 14.16 8.26
N LEU A 76 11.88 13.02 8.01
CA LEU A 76 11.21 11.85 7.44
C LEU A 76 10.58 10.93 8.49
N ASN A 77 11.15 10.82 9.69
CA ASN A 77 10.60 9.94 10.73
C ASN A 77 9.13 10.28 11.05
N PRO A 78 8.74 11.55 11.31
CA PRO A 78 7.35 11.87 11.61
C PRO A 78 6.39 11.55 10.47
N VAL A 79 6.85 11.67 9.22
CA VAL A 79 6.04 11.34 8.03
C VAL A 79 5.82 9.84 7.93
N PHE A 80 6.85 9.02 8.15
CA PHE A 80 6.74 7.57 8.01
C PHE A 80 6.00 6.91 9.19
N GLU A 81 6.06 7.50 10.38
CA GLU A 81 5.27 7.07 11.53
C GLU A 81 3.75 7.18 11.29
N THR A 82 3.32 8.10 10.43
CA THR A 82 1.90 8.27 10.08
C THR A 82 1.43 7.38 8.94
N LEU A 83 2.31 6.66 8.24
CA LEU A 83 1.95 5.81 7.09
C LEU A 83 1.48 4.41 7.53
N SER A 84 0.31 4.35 8.18
CA SER A 84 -0.35 3.09 8.51
C SER A 84 -0.73 2.29 7.26
N LEU A 85 -1.07 1.00 7.45
CA LEU A 85 -1.54 0.11 6.39
C LEU A 85 -2.73 0.73 5.63
N GLU A 86 -3.72 1.20 6.37
CA GLU A 86 -4.97 1.79 5.85
C GLU A 86 -4.71 3.12 5.14
N ILE A 87 -3.78 3.92 5.66
CA ILE A 87 -3.37 5.17 5.02
C ILE A 87 -2.69 4.87 3.68
N LEU A 88 -1.75 3.93 3.64
CA LEU A 88 -1.09 3.54 2.40
C LEU A 88 -2.06 2.95 1.38
N GLN A 89 -3.01 2.10 1.80
CA GLN A 89 -4.09 1.62 0.93
C GLN A 89 -4.89 2.79 0.34
N THR A 90 -5.26 3.76 1.17
CA THR A 90 -6.03 4.94 0.72
C THR A 90 -5.26 5.79 -0.29
N LEU A 91 -3.97 6.03 -0.04
CA LEU A 91 -3.10 6.78 -0.95
C LEU A 91 -2.89 6.02 -2.27
N ASN A 92 -2.67 4.70 -2.20
CA ASN A 92 -2.53 3.86 -3.39
C ASN A 92 -3.84 3.78 -4.19
N ALA A 93 -5.01 3.78 -3.53
CA ALA A 93 -6.32 3.78 -4.18
C ALA A 93 -6.53 5.05 -5.02
N LYS A 94 -6.15 6.22 -4.49
CA LYS A 94 -6.18 7.49 -5.22
C LYS A 94 -5.38 7.43 -6.53
N ILE A 95 -4.29 6.68 -6.55
CA ILE A 95 -3.45 6.52 -7.75
C ILE A 95 -4.04 5.44 -8.67
N ALA A 96 -4.18 4.22 -8.18
CA ALA A 96 -4.50 3.05 -9.00
C ALA A 96 -5.96 3.03 -9.50
N ILE A 97 -6.90 3.59 -8.73
CA ILE A 97 -8.33 3.55 -9.03
C ILE A 97 -8.83 4.90 -9.54
N GLN A 98 -8.46 6.01 -8.85
CA GLN A 98 -8.93 7.34 -9.24
C GLN A 98 -8.06 8.00 -10.32
N GLY A 99 -6.90 7.41 -10.64
CA GLY A 99 -6.01 7.89 -11.69
C GLY A 99 -5.30 9.21 -11.35
N LEU A 100 -5.20 9.56 -10.07
CA LEU A 100 -4.53 10.80 -9.65
C LEU A 100 -3.00 10.67 -9.79
N PRO A 101 -2.30 11.74 -10.19
CA PRO A 101 -0.85 11.74 -10.20
C PRO A 101 -0.27 11.48 -8.81
N ALA A 102 0.73 10.60 -8.72
CA ALA A 102 1.36 10.25 -7.44
C ALA A 102 1.97 11.47 -6.74
N SER A 103 2.50 12.43 -7.50
CA SER A 103 3.00 13.71 -6.98
C SER A 103 1.92 14.50 -6.24
N ASP A 104 0.71 14.51 -6.78
CA ASP A 104 -0.40 15.30 -6.25
C ASP A 104 -0.97 14.64 -5.01
N VAL A 105 -1.07 13.30 -5.01
CA VAL A 105 -1.45 12.51 -3.84
C VAL A 105 -0.44 12.69 -2.71
N ALA A 106 0.86 12.62 -3.00
CA ALA A 106 1.91 12.83 -2.00
C ALA A 106 1.89 14.26 -1.45
N THR A 107 1.81 15.26 -2.33
CA THR A 107 1.75 16.68 -1.93
C THR A 107 0.51 16.96 -1.09
N GLY A 108 -0.64 16.42 -1.49
CA GLY A 108 -1.88 16.53 -0.73
C GLY A 108 -1.75 15.94 0.68
N TYR A 109 -1.26 14.69 0.78
CA TYR A 109 -1.06 14.04 2.07
C TYR A 109 -0.11 14.82 2.99
N LEU A 110 1.02 15.29 2.45
CA LEU A 110 2.00 16.05 3.22
C LEU A 110 1.43 17.40 3.70
N ARG A 111 0.62 18.08 2.90
CA ARG A 111 -0.07 19.33 3.30
C ARG A 111 -1.15 19.09 4.35
N GLU A 112 -2.00 18.10 4.13
CA GLU A 112 -3.11 17.74 5.03
C GLU A 112 -2.60 17.41 6.44
N ASN A 113 -1.41 16.81 6.55
CA ASN A 113 -0.76 16.46 7.81
C ASN A 113 0.22 17.52 8.32
N GLY A 114 0.32 18.67 7.65
CA GLY A 114 1.13 19.82 8.09
C GLY A 114 2.65 19.65 7.94
N PHE A 115 3.10 18.67 7.16
CA PHE A 115 4.52 18.44 6.88
C PHE A 115 5.10 19.43 5.87
N ILE A 116 4.27 19.95 4.96
CA ILE A 116 4.63 21.00 4.00
C ILE A 116 3.50 22.03 3.87
N LYS A 117 3.80 23.20 3.27
CA LYS A 117 2.84 24.28 3.01
C LYS A 117 2.19 24.18 1.63
#